data_AF-A0A9P5PQL8-F1
#
_entry.id   AF-A0A9P5PQL8-F1
#
_cell.length_a   1.000
_cell.length_b   1.000
_cell.length_c   1.000
_cell.angle_alpha   90.00
_cell.angle_beta   90.00
_cell.angle_gamma   90.00
#
_symmetry.space_group_name_H-M   'P 1'
#
loop_
_entity.id
_entity.type
_entity.pdbx_description
1 polymer ?
#
loop_
_entity_poly.entity_id
_entity_poly.type
_entity_poly.pdbx_seq_one_letter_code
_entity_poly.pdbx_strand_id
1 'polypeptide(L)'
;MAAETPRGFSGGQDEDDGKDRATQLELKNNELAIQNKMNEVEQLASKCGHPITLNSSSDVDGFLKEFQQLFSAGEPVEGTLRCLHELGDLNRTRYRLISRQRKASDSIHYIDFRRQKLSNGLDNTSGRRFHVVIVGINKYDDPATPALQGCVNDALLFHDYFIHDLFVPADQITTLLSSTGKEVPSPLNTLRPTRENILNALYGLHNNHNLKPDDSIIIFYAGHGQSYPAKDAGYECTSLNTGSIEAISPVDRNTSLMFNSDGTEEIVVDISDREINVILGEIAKKCPNITLILDCCYAGGATRGTRPTSNKVYLTPRHCDPIPSAIRSMFEAADSNAVPLSPHRPRTVGPEFRPNMKSHVLLAAAKDGQEAYEYTDTTTEARQGFFTSALLSALRSPLGRDTKTTYIELIGSLKMPEYQTAFVVGRKEEKLWFV
;
A
#
# COMPACT_ATOMS: atom_id res chain seq x y z
N MET A 1 -12.60 -27.24 67.40
CA MET A 1 -12.49 -28.53 66.70
C MET A 1 -13.53 -28.56 65.59
N ALA A 2 -13.12 -29.12 64.45
CA ALA A 2 -13.70 -29.10 63.12
C ALA A 2 -15.22 -29.40 62.97
N ALA A 3 -15.82 -28.88 61.90
CA ALA A 3 -16.28 -29.70 60.77
C ALA A 3 -16.59 -28.84 59.53
N GLU A 4 -16.00 -29.25 58.40
CA GLU A 4 -16.14 -28.68 57.05
C GLU A 4 -17.46 -29.10 56.38
N THR A 5 -17.95 -28.30 55.43
CA THR A 5 -18.88 -28.71 54.36
C THR A 5 -18.39 -28.12 53.03
N PRO A 6 -18.32 -28.89 51.92
CA PRO A 6 -17.89 -28.38 50.63
C PRO A 6 -19.09 -27.81 49.85
N ARG A 7 -18.98 -26.59 49.33
CA ARG A 7 -19.89 -26.08 48.29
C ARG A 7 -19.29 -26.37 46.91
N GLY A 8 -20.03 -27.13 46.11
CA GLY A 8 -19.70 -27.44 44.73
C GLY A 8 -19.74 -26.21 43.83
N PHE A 9 -18.79 -26.16 42.90
CA PHE A 9 -18.83 -25.33 41.71
C PHE A 9 -19.65 -26.08 40.65
N SER A 10 -20.78 -25.50 40.24
CA SER A 10 -21.48 -25.88 39.02
C SER A 10 -21.78 -24.61 38.22
N GLY A 11 -21.16 -24.49 37.05
CA GLY A 11 -21.46 -23.43 36.09
C GLY A 11 -20.31 -23.23 35.11
N GLY A 12 -20.41 -23.85 33.93
CA GLY A 12 -19.50 -23.54 32.82
C GLY A 12 -19.29 -24.57 31.71
N GLN A 13 -20.14 -25.60 31.53
CA GLN A 13 -19.94 -26.58 30.44
C GLN A 13 -21.03 -26.63 29.35
N ASP A 14 -22.23 -26.08 29.57
CA ASP A 14 -23.33 -26.23 28.60
C ASP A 14 -23.41 -25.12 27.52
N GLU A 15 -22.71 -23.99 27.67
CA GLU A 15 -22.74 -22.91 26.66
C GLU A 15 -21.74 -23.09 25.51
N ASP A 16 -20.70 -23.91 25.69
CA ASP A 16 -19.63 -24.10 24.70
C ASP A 16 -19.99 -25.16 23.64
N ASP A 17 -20.66 -26.24 24.05
CA ASP A 17 -21.12 -27.32 23.16
C ASP A 17 -22.21 -26.87 22.15
N GLY A 18 -22.97 -25.81 22.49
CA GLY A 18 -24.00 -25.24 21.63
C GLY A 18 -23.43 -24.39 20.48
N LYS A 19 -22.30 -23.71 20.70
CA LYS A 19 -21.62 -22.88 19.69
C LYS A 19 -20.92 -23.75 18.65
N ASP A 20 -20.26 -24.83 19.09
CA ASP A 20 -19.56 -25.74 18.17
C ASP A 20 -20.51 -26.45 17.21
N ARG A 21 -21.70 -26.86 17.68
CA ARG A 21 -22.72 -27.45 16.79
C ARG A 21 -23.29 -26.48 15.77
N ALA A 22 -23.48 -25.21 16.14
CA ALA A 22 -23.97 -24.18 15.22
C ALA A 22 -22.95 -23.87 14.12
N THR A 23 -21.67 -23.78 14.47
CA THR A 23 -20.56 -23.56 13.53
C THR A 23 -20.40 -24.71 12.55
N GLN A 24 -20.48 -25.96 13.03
CA GLN A 24 -20.40 -27.15 12.17
C GLN A 24 -21.58 -27.26 11.19
N LEU A 25 -22.78 -26.87 11.61
CA LEU A 25 -23.95 -26.83 10.74
C LEU A 25 -23.83 -25.75 9.65
N GLU A 26 -23.29 -24.58 9.99
CA GLU A 26 -23.02 -23.50 9.05
C GLU A 26 -21.95 -23.88 8.02
N LEU A 27 -20.89 -24.58 8.44
CA LEU A 27 -19.86 -25.12 7.54
C LEU A 27 -20.47 -26.09 6.52
N LYS A 28 -21.28 -27.03 6.98
CA LYS A 28 -21.95 -28.00 6.11
C LYS A 28 -22.91 -27.33 5.13
N ASN A 29 -23.61 -26.27 5.55
CA ASN A 29 -24.49 -25.49 4.68
C ASN A 29 -23.71 -24.70 3.62
N ASN A 30 -22.55 -24.15 3.98
CA ASN A 30 -21.68 -23.41 3.05
C ASN A 30 -21.04 -24.32 2.02
N GLU A 31 -20.54 -25.49 2.42
CA GLU A 31 -20.02 -26.50 1.48
C GLU A 31 -21.10 -26.96 0.51
N LEU A 32 -22.32 -27.20 1.01
CA LEU A 32 -23.47 -27.56 0.17
C LEU A 32 -23.83 -26.44 -0.82
N ALA A 33 -23.77 -25.17 -0.39
CA ALA A 33 -24.03 -24.02 -1.28
C ALA A 33 -22.98 -23.88 -2.38
N ILE A 34 -21.70 -24.09 -2.06
CA ILE A 34 -20.60 -24.08 -3.05
C ILE A 34 -20.81 -25.23 -4.04
N GLN A 35 -21.09 -26.44 -3.55
CA GLN A 35 -21.30 -27.61 -4.41
C GLN A 35 -22.49 -27.43 -5.34
N ASN A 36 -23.61 -26.89 -4.85
CA ASN A 36 -24.78 -26.60 -5.68
C ASN A 36 -24.45 -25.60 -6.79
N LYS A 37 -23.65 -24.56 -6.47
CA LYS A 37 -23.25 -23.55 -7.45
C LYS A 37 -22.24 -24.07 -8.47
N MET A 38 -21.32 -24.95 -8.06
CA MET A 38 -20.45 -25.69 -8.98
C MET A 38 -21.28 -26.50 -9.98
N ASN A 39 -22.29 -27.25 -9.50
CA ASN A 39 -23.18 -28.03 -10.37
C ASN A 39 -23.98 -27.14 -11.34
N GLU A 40 -24.46 -25.98 -10.91
CA GLU A 40 -25.13 -25.00 -11.80
C GLU A 40 -24.19 -24.51 -12.91
N VAL A 41 -22.94 -24.22 -12.56
CA VAL A 41 -21.91 -23.76 -13.49
C VAL A 41 -21.55 -24.85 -14.50
N GLU A 42 -21.38 -26.10 -14.08
CA GLU A 42 -21.16 -27.24 -14.98
C GLU A 42 -22.32 -27.44 -15.96
N GLN A 43 -23.56 -27.35 -15.48
CA GLN A 43 -24.76 -27.46 -16.34
C GLN A 43 -24.85 -26.31 -17.34
N LEU A 44 -24.50 -25.10 -16.93
CA LEU A 44 -24.46 -23.93 -17.81
C LEU A 44 -23.37 -24.09 -18.87
N ALA A 45 -22.15 -24.46 -18.47
CA ALA A 45 -21.02 -24.67 -19.36
C ALA A 45 -21.33 -25.74 -20.42
N SER A 46 -21.97 -26.84 -20.01
CA SER A 46 -22.46 -27.89 -20.91
C SER A 46 -23.50 -27.38 -21.91
N LYS A 47 -24.47 -26.56 -21.47
CA LYS A 47 -25.47 -25.91 -22.36
C LYS A 47 -24.84 -24.92 -23.34
N CYS A 48 -23.69 -24.35 -22.99
CA CYS A 48 -22.93 -23.41 -23.82
C CYS A 48 -21.92 -24.09 -24.74
N GLY A 49 -21.91 -25.44 -24.83
CA GLY A 49 -21.03 -26.20 -25.71
C GLY A 49 -19.61 -26.39 -25.18
N HIS A 50 -19.35 -26.02 -23.93
CA HIS A 50 -18.04 -26.13 -23.28
C HIS A 50 -18.18 -26.92 -21.97
N PRO A 51 -18.41 -28.23 -22.02
CA PRO A 51 -18.59 -29.03 -20.80
C PRO A 51 -17.31 -29.00 -19.94
N ILE A 52 -17.48 -28.64 -18.66
CA ILE A 52 -16.42 -28.70 -17.65
C ILE A 52 -16.84 -29.63 -16.52
N THR A 53 -15.86 -30.13 -15.78
CA THR A 53 -16.08 -30.93 -14.58
C THR A 53 -15.21 -30.37 -13.46
N LEU A 54 -15.87 -29.86 -12.43
CA LEU A 54 -15.30 -29.25 -11.25
C LEU A 54 -15.33 -30.29 -10.12
N ASN A 55 -14.23 -31.02 -9.94
CA ASN A 55 -14.10 -32.03 -8.89
C ASN A 55 -13.82 -31.39 -7.52
N SER A 56 -13.27 -30.17 -7.53
CA SER A 56 -12.98 -29.38 -6.35
C SER A 56 -13.16 -27.89 -6.62
N SER A 57 -13.37 -27.10 -5.57
CA SER A 57 -13.51 -25.64 -5.70
C SER A 57 -12.21 -24.94 -6.15
N SER A 58 -11.06 -25.62 -6.11
CA SER A 58 -9.78 -25.16 -6.68
C SER A 58 -9.71 -25.28 -8.20
N ASP A 59 -10.52 -26.14 -8.81
CA ASP A 59 -10.51 -26.33 -10.26
C ASP A 59 -11.06 -25.09 -11.00
N VAL A 60 -11.85 -24.26 -10.29
CA VAL A 60 -12.47 -23.02 -10.79
C VAL A 60 -11.45 -22.02 -11.33
N ASP A 61 -10.27 -21.90 -10.70
CA ASP A 61 -9.22 -20.96 -11.15
C ASP A 61 -8.60 -21.41 -12.49
N GLY A 62 -8.46 -22.72 -12.69
CA GLY A 62 -7.96 -23.32 -13.92
C GLY A 62 -8.92 -23.08 -15.10
N PHE A 63 -10.21 -23.36 -14.89
CA PHE A 63 -11.23 -23.14 -15.92
C PHE A 63 -11.49 -21.67 -16.22
N LEU A 64 -11.39 -20.76 -15.22
CA LEU A 64 -11.45 -19.32 -15.48
C LEU A 64 -10.36 -18.87 -16.45
N LYS A 65 -9.14 -19.35 -16.24
CA LYS A 65 -7.98 -19.03 -17.10
C LYS A 65 -8.17 -19.58 -18.52
N GLU A 66 -8.67 -20.81 -18.64
CA GLU A 66 -8.94 -21.45 -19.94
C GLU A 66 -10.04 -20.73 -20.73
N PHE A 67 -11.17 -20.38 -20.08
CA PHE A 67 -12.25 -19.64 -20.72
C PHE A 67 -11.87 -18.21 -21.09
N GLN A 68 -11.02 -17.53 -20.30
CA GLN A 68 -10.47 -16.22 -20.63
C GLN A 68 -9.55 -16.27 -21.85
N GLN A 69 -8.78 -17.35 -22.01
CA GLN A 69 -7.94 -17.57 -23.19
C GLN A 69 -8.77 -17.85 -24.43
N LEU A 70 -9.82 -18.67 -24.33
CA LEU A 70 -10.78 -18.91 -25.43
C LEU A 70 -11.49 -17.62 -25.86
N PHE A 71 -11.86 -16.76 -24.90
CA PHE A 71 -12.45 -15.44 -25.15
C PHE A 71 -11.50 -14.50 -25.89
N SER A 72 -10.20 -14.61 -25.62
CA SER A 72 -9.17 -13.79 -26.27
C SER A 72 -8.85 -14.25 -27.71
N ALA A 73 -9.33 -15.44 -28.11
CA ALA A 73 -9.01 -16.08 -29.39
C ALA A 73 -10.13 -16.00 -30.45
N GLY A 74 -11.31 -15.43 -30.16
CA GLY A 74 -12.40 -15.26 -31.14
C GLY A 74 -13.70 -14.67 -30.58
N GLU A 75 -14.61 -14.24 -31.48
CA GLU A 75 -15.90 -13.61 -31.16
C GLU A 75 -16.75 -14.47 -30.20
N PRO A 76 -17.17 -13.94 -29.02
CA PRO A 76 -17.76 -14.77 -27.98
C PRO A 76 -19.22 -15.10 -28.28
N VAL A 77 -19.56 -16.39 -28.28
CA VAL A 77 -20.96 -16.84 -28.19
C VAL A 77 -21.52 -16.39 -26.83
N GLU A 78 -22.72 -15.80 -26.81
CA GLU A 78 -23.34 -15.20 -25.61
C GLU A 78 -23.35 -16.12 -24.37
N GLY A 79 -23.34 -17.44 -24.58
CA GLY A 79 -23.20 -18.44 -23.53
C GLY A 79 -21.86 -18.42 -22.77
N THR A 80 -20.76 -18.13 -23.45
CA THR A 80 -19.40 -18.16 -22.89
C THR A 80 -19.16 -17.01 -21.91
N LEU A 81 -19.70 -15.82 -22.22
CA LEU A 81 -19.67 -14.65 -21.31
C LEU A 81 -20.44 -14.91 -20.02
N ARG A 82 -21.62 -15.54 -20.13
CA ARG A 82 -22.43 -15.88 -18.97
C ARG A 82 -21.74 -16.94 -18.10
N CYS A 83 -21.11 -17.93 -18.71
CA CYS A 83 -20.33 -18.94 -18.00
C CYS A 83 -19.12 -18.32 -17.26
N LEU A 84 -18.38 -17.42 -17.91
CA LEU A 84 -17.28 -16.66 -17.31
C LEU A 84 -17.74 -15.82 -16.11
N HIS A 85 -18.89 -15.16 -16.24
CA HIS A 85 -19.47 -14.37 -15.15
C HIS A 85 -19.82 -15.23 -13.93
N GLU A 86 -20.49 -16.36 -14.16
CA GLU A 86 -20.89 -17.29 -13.08
C GLU A 86 -19.68 -17.98 -12.44
N LEU A 87 -18.65 -18.34 -13.21
CA LEU A 87 -17.36 -18.83 -12.69
C LEU A 87 -16.66 -17.76 -11.84
N GLY A 88 -16.69 -16.51 -12.28
CA GLY A 88 -16.14 -15.38 -11.53
C GLY A 88 -16.90 -15.14 -10.22
N ASP A 89 -18.23 -15.24 -10.23
CA ASP A 89 -19.06 -15.12 -9.04
C ASP A 89 -18.88 -16.29 -8.07
N LEU A 90 -18.74 -17.51 -8.58
CA LEU A 90 -18.40 -18.69 -7.79
C LEU A 90 -17.03 -18.51 -7.11
N ASN A 91 -16.02 -18.02 -7.86
CA ASN A 91 -14.71 -17.78 -7.30
C ASN A 91 -14.73 -16.69 -6.22
N ARG A 92 -15.42 -15.57 -6.47
CA ARG A 92 -15.65 -14.50 -5.46
C ARG A 92 -16.36 -15.02 -4.21
N THR A 93 -17.36 -15.90 -4.38
CA THR A 93 -18.13 -16.48 -3.28
C THR A 93 -17.27 -17.45 -2.47
N ARG A 94 -16.43 -18.25 -3.13
CA ARG A 94 -15.42 -19.10 -2.49
C ARG A 94 -14.45 -18.29 -1.64
N TYR A 95 -13.86 -17.23 -2.18
CA TYR A 95 -12.97 -16.34 -1.42
C TYR A 95 -13.67 -15.71 -0.21
N ARG A 96 -14.92 -15.27 -0.37
CA ARG A 96 -15.72 -14.74 0.74
C ARG A 96 -16.00 -15.80 1.82
N LEU A 97 -16.30 -17.03 1.45
CA LEU A 97 -16.60 -18.10 2.41
C LEU A 97 -15.35 -18.64 3.10
N ILE A 98 -14.22 -18.80 2.40
CA ILE A 98 -12.91 -19.14 3.00
C ILE A 98 -12.47 -18.04 3.98
N SER A 99 -12.68 -16.76 3.62
CA SER A 99 -12.41 -15.63 4.52
C SER A 99 -13.36 -15.57 5.73
N ARG A 100 -14.53 -16.21 5.65
CA ARG A 100 -15.48 -16.38 6.77
C ARG A 100 -15.17 -17.62 7.61
N GLN A 101 -14.67 -18.70 7.02
CA GLN A 101 -14.21 -19.89 7.75
C GLN A 101 -13.03 -19.56 8.67
N ARG A 102 -12.11 -18.70 8.23
CA ARG A 102 -11.06 -18.13 9.11
C ARG A 102 -11.61 -17.26 10.25
N LYS A 103 -12.85 -16.77 10.16
CA LYS A 103 -13.54 -16.02 11.24
C LYS A 103 -14.35 -16.90 12.19
N ALA A 104 -14.55 -18.18 11.87
CA ALA A 104 -15.36 -19.10 12.69
C ALA A 104 -14.52 -19.93 13.67
N SER A 105 -13.24 -20.21 13.36
CA SER A 105 -12.30 -20.82 14.32
C SER A 105 -11.62 -19.81 15.25
N ASP A 106 -11.67 -18.52 14.93
CA ASP A 106 -11.19 -17.45 15.81
C ASP A 106 -12.29 -16.40 15.96
N SER A 107 -12.97 -16.45 17.10
CA SER A 107 -13.94 -15.46 17.55
C SER A 107 -13.25 -14.11 17.79
N ILE A 108 -12.94 -13.39 16.71
CA ILE A 108 -12.44 -12.03 16.74
C ILE A 108 -13.55 -11.13 16.24
N HIS A 109 -13.92 -10.15 17.08
CA HIS A 109 -14.77 -9.02 16.72
C HIS A 109 -14.17 -8.24 15.53
N TYR A 110 -14.44 -8.74 14.33
CA TYR A 110 -14.38 -7.98 13.10
C TYR A 110 -15.60 -7.06 13.13
N ILE A 111 -15.41 -5.77 13.41
CA ILE A 111 -16.48 -4.79 13.20
C ILE A 111 -16.77 -4.79 11.71
N ASP A 112 -17.88 -5.43 11.36
CA ASP A 112 -18.43 -5.52 10.02
C ASP A 112 -18.90 -4.12 9.57
N PHE A 113 -18.06 -3.44 8.78
CA PHE A 113 -18.43 -2.21 8.08
C PHE A 113 -18.78 -2.47 6.61
N ARG A 114 -19.43 -3.60 6.27
CA ARG A 114 -20.06 -3.77 4.95
C ARG A 114 -21.50 -4.27 5.02
N ARG A 115 -22.43 -3.32 5.16
CA ARG A 115 -23.65 -3.15 4.33
C ARG A 115 -24.43 -1.92 4.79
N GLN A 116 -23.88 -0.73 4.55
CA GLN A 116 -24.74 0.41 4.22
C GLN A 116 -24.48 0.75 2.77
N LYS A 117 -25.53 0.58 1.97
CA LYS A 117 -25.62 1.09 0.60
C LYS A 117 -25.25 2.57 0.67
N LEU A 118 -24.16 2.96 0.00
CA LEU A 118 -23.70 4.34 -0.12
C LEU A 118 -24.88 5.20 -0.61
N SER A 119 -25.41 6.06 0.24
CA SER A 119 -26.41 7.04 -0.15
C SER A 119 -25.94 8.48 0.02
N ASN A 120 -24.70 8.75 0.44
CA ASN A 120 -24.16 10.12 0.47
C ASN A 120 -22.64 10.11 0.30
N GLY A 121 -22.10 10.84 -0.68
CA GLY A 121 -20.72 11.32 -0.67
C GLY A 121 -20.03 11.44 -2.02
N LEU A 122 -19.70 10.30 -2.66
CA LEU A 122 -18.91 10.27 -3.89
C LEU A 122 -19.70 9.49 -4.95
N ASP A 123 -20.11 10.19 -6.01
CA ASP A 123 -20.64 9.54 -7.21
C ASP A 123 -19.55 8.64 -7.81
N ASN A 124 -19.93 7.52 -8.44
CA ASN A 124 -19.03 6.58 -9.13
C ASN A 124 -18.18 7.29 -10.22
N THR A 125 -18.62 8.47 -10.66
CA THR A 125 -17.88 9.37 -11.56
C THR A 125 -16.68 10.06 -10.89
N SER A 126 -16.67 10.21 -9.56
CA SER A 126 -15.62 10.88 -8.78
C SER A 126 -14.31 10.10 -8.81
N GLY A 127 -14.37 8.76 -8.84
CA GLY A 127 -13.18 7.90 -8.93
C GLY A 127 -12.33 8.17 -10.17
N ARG A 128 -12.95 8.61 -11.28
CA ARG A 128 -12.27 8.98 -12.53
C ARG A 128 -11.41 10.24 -12.41
N ARG A 129 -11.54 10.99 -11.32
CA ARG A 129 -10.74 12.18 -11.04
C ARG A 129 -9.42 11.86 -10.34
N PHE A 130 -9.19 10.61 -9.95
CA PHE A 130 -8.02 10.22 -9.18
C PHE A 130 -6.94 9.58 -10.06
N HIS A 131 -5.70 10.01 -9.90
CA HIS A 131 -4.53 9.36 -10.49
C HIS A 131 -3.59 8.91 -9.38
N VAL A 132 -3.23 7.63 -9.40
CA VAL A 132 -2.57 6.99 -8.25
C VAL A 132 -1.26 6.33 -8.66
N VAL A 133 -0.23 6.54 -7.86
CA VAL A 133 1.03 5.77 -7.91
C VAL A 133 1.21 5.08 -6.56
N ILE A 134 1.41 3.76 -6.57
CA ILE A 134 1.56 2.94 -5.36
C ILE A 134 2.89 2.19 -5.44
N VAL A 135 3.73 2.32 -4.41
CA VAL A 135 5.03 1.65 -4.33
C VAL A 135 5.12 0.84 -3.04
N GLY A 136 5.45 -0.44 -3.14
CA GLY A 136 5.65 -1.34 -2.00
C GLY A 136 6.91 -2.18 -2.15
N ILE A 137 7.88 -2.03 -1.24
CA ILE A 137 9.19 -2.68 -1.35
C ILE A 137 9.53 -3.47 -0.09
N ASN A 138 9.49 -4.80 -0.20
CA ASN A 138 9.89 -5.74 0.84
C ASN A 138 11.36 -6.15 0.72
N LYS A 139 11.85 -6.43 -0.49
CA LYS A 139 13.20 -6.94 -0.71
C LYS A 139 13.96 -6.02 -1.65
N TYR A 140 15.24 -5.83 -1.38
CA TYR A 140 16.17 -4.99 -2.15
C TYR A 140 17.24 -5.87 -2.79
N ASP A 141 17.82 -5.41 -3.90
CA ASP A 141 18.88 -6.13 -4.61
C ASP A 141 20.20 -6.09 -3.87
N ASP A 142 20.51 -4.96 -3.24
CA ASP A 142 21.67 -4.84 -2.38
C ASP A 142 21.50 -5.75 -1.16
N PRO A 143 22.32 -6.81 -1.01
CA PRO A 143 22.20 -7.75 0.09
C PRO A 143 22.52 -7.12 1.46
N ALA A 144 23.19 -5.97 1.50
CA ALA A 144 23.42 -5.21 2.73
C ALA A 144 22.16 -4.47 3.20
N THR A 145 21.18 -4.26 2.33
CA THR A 145 19.92 -3.61 2.69
C THR A 145 18.98 -4.64 3.35
N PRO A 146 18.52 -4.40 4.59
CA PRO A 146 17.63 -5.34 5.29
C PRO A 146 16.34 -5.64 4.52
N ALA A 147 15.85 -6.87 4.63
CA ALA A 147 14.54 -7.22 4.09
C ALA A 147 13.41 -6.80 5.03
N LEU A 148 12.37 -6.23 4.44
CA LEU A 148 11.06 -5.92 5.01
C LEU A 148 10.04 -6.99 4.56
N GLN A 149 8.86 -7.00 5.18
CA GLN A 149 7.85 -8.04 4.93
C GLN A 149 6.42 -7.50 4.73
N GLY A 150 6.12 -6.30 5.22
CA GLY A 150 4.77 -5.71 5.20
C GLY A 150 4.52 -4.63 4.16
N CYS A 151 5.57 -4.07 3.54
CA CYS A 151 5.45 -2.95 2.61
C CYS A 151 4.66 -3.30 1.33
N VAL A 152 4.83 -4.51 0.80
CA VAL A 152 4.01 -4.97 -0.34
C VAL A 152 2.55 -5.19 0.09
N ASN A 153 2.32 -5.70 1.30
CA ASN A 153 0.96 -5.87 1.82
C ASN A 153 0.26 -4.50 1.97
N ASP A 154 0.96 -3.49 2.50
CA ASP A 154 0.48 -2.11 2.61
C ASP A 154 0.06 -1.53 1.26
N ALA A 155 0.92 -1.70 0.24
CA ALA A 155 0.62 -1.26 -1.12
C ALA A 155 -0.64 -1.93 -1.69
N LEU A 156 -0.82 -3.24 -1.45
CA LEU A 156 -2.03 -3.96 -1.86
C LEU A 156 -3.28 -3.48 -1.11
N LEU A 157 -3.17 -3.20 0.18
CA LEU A 157 -4.29 -2.66 0.97
C LEU A 157 -4.75 -1.28 0.49
N PHE A 158 -3.81 -0.42 0.08
CA PHE A 158 -4.11 0.86 -0.54
C PHE A 158 -4.67 0.69 -1.95
N HIS A 159 -4.11 -0.21 -2.77
CA HIS A 159 -4.67 -0.54 -4.08
C HIS A 159 -6.14 -0.94 -3.96
N ASP A 160 -6.47 -1.84 -3.04
CA ASP A 160 -7.85 -2.26 -2.76
C ASP A 160 -8.73 -1.10 -2.30
N TYR A 161 -8.21 -0.20 -1.47
CA TYR A 161 -8.93 1.01 -1.05
C TYR A 161 -9.27 1.91 -2.26
N PHE A 162 -8.31 2.18 -3.14
CA PHE A 162 -8.55 3.03 -4.31
C PHE A 162 -9.57 2.41 -5.27
N ILE A 163 -9.46 1.12 -5.55
CA ILE A 163 -10.41 0.43 -6.45
C ILE A 163 -11.80 0.32 -5.82
N HIS A 164 -11.90 -0.08 -4.55
CA HIS A 164 -13.19 -0.53 -3.98
C HIS A 164 -13.88 0.50 -3.09
N ASP A 165 -13.13 1.41 -2.47
CA ASP A 165 -13.68 2.46 -1.62
C ASP A 165 -13.79 3.79 -2.37
N LEU A 166 -12.81 4.12 -3.23
CA LEU A 166 -12.80 5.37 -4.03
C LEU A 166 -13.19 5.19 -5.51
N PHE A 167 -13.42 3.97 -5.97
CA PHE A 167 -13.84 3.64 -7.34
C PHE A 167 -12.90 4.18 -8.44
N VAL A 168 -11.60 4.27 -8.13
CA VAL A 168 -10.59 4.70 -9.09
C VAL A 168 -10.48 3.67 -10.22
N PRO A 169 -10.56 4.06 -11.51
CA PRO A 169 -10.33 3.15 -12.63
C PRO A 169 -8.92 2.53 -12.56
N ALA A 170 -8.81 1.21 -12.82
CA ALA A 170 -7.55 0.49 -12.70
C ALA A 170 -6.45 1.02 -13.64
N ASP A 171 -6.81 1.58 -14.79
CA ASP A 171 -5.89 2.23 -15.74
C ASP A 171 -5.36 3.59 -15.25
N GLN A 172 -5.95 4.15 -14.18
CA GLN A 172 -5.47 5.35 -13.50
C GLN A 172 -4.61 5.03 -12.26
N ILE A 173 -4.31 3.74 -11.99
CA ILE A 173 -3.47 3.28 -10.89
C ILE A 173 -2.21 2.61 -11.44
N THR A 174 -1.04 3.20 -11.16
CA THR A 174 0.26 2.57 -11.41
C THR A 174 0.77 1.93 -10.14
N THR A 175 0.94 0.60 -10.14
CA THR A 175 1.39 -0.16 -8.97
C THR A 175 2.79 -0.74 -9.20
N LEU A 176 3.72 -0.47 -8.29
CA LEU A 176 5.09 -0.96 -8.32
C LEU A 176 5.41 -1.78 -7.06
N LEU A 177 5.65 -3.08 -7.21
CA LEU A 177 5.86 -4.01 -6.09
C LEU A 177 7.18 -4.78 -6.25
N SER A 178 7.96 -4.88 -5.17
CA SER A 178 9.06 -5.86 -5.12
C SER A 178 8.47 -7.27 -5.06
N SER A 179 9.08 -8.24 -5.72
CA SER A 179 8.62 -9.64 -5.67
C SER A 179 8.52 -10.17 -4.23
N THR A 180 7.37 -10.75 -3.87
CA THR A 180 7.12 -11.27 -2.52
C THR A 180 7.35 -12.78 -2.38
N GLY A 181 7.73 -13.49 -3.45
CA GLY A 181 7.77 -14.96 -3.45
C GLY A 181 6.38 -15.63 -3.33
N LYS A 182 5.31 -14.85 -3.11
CA LYS A 182 3.90 -15.22 -3.27
C LYS A 182 3.37 -14.49 -4.49
N GLU A 183 2.53 -15.13 -5.29
CA GLU A 183 2.01 -14.50 -6.51
C GLU A 183 1.21 -13.23 -6.16
N VAL A 184 1.57 -12.10 -6.76
CA VAL A 184 0.74 -10.89 -6.75
C VAL A 184 -0.63 -11.28 -7.32
N PRO A 185 -1.76 -10.89 -6.71
CA PRO A 185 -3.07 -11.34 -7.17
C PRO A 185 -3.29 -10.99 -8.65
N SER A 186 -3.47 -12.00 -9.50
CA SER A 186 -3.92 -11.79 -10.89
C SER A 186 -5.33 -11.18 -10.87
N PRO A 187 -5.66 -10.18 -11.72
CA PRO A 187 -4.93 -9.69 -12.89
C PRO A 187 -4.08 -8.43 -12.65
N LEU A 188 -3.58 -8.18 -11.44
CA LEU A 188 -2.86 -6.95 -11.13
C LEU A 188 -1.50 -6.90 -11.85
N ASN A 189 -1.42 -6.07 -12.90
CA ASN A 189 -0.16 -5.75 -13.55
C ASN A 189 0.66 -4.83 -12.65
N THR A 190 1.90 -5.23 -12.35
CA THR A 190 2.80 -4.45 -11.51
C THR A 190 4.14 -4.24 -12.19
N LEU A 191 4.77 -3.10 -11.92
CA LEU A 191 6.15 -2.83 -12.32
C LEU A 191 7.08 -3.14 -11.15
N ARG A 192 8.33 -3.44 -11.49
CA ARG A 192 9.38 -3.55 -10.47
C ARG A 192 9.75 -2.14 -9.98
N PRO A 193 9.84 -1.87 -8.67
CA PRO A 193 10.06 -0.52 -8.13
C PRO A 193 11.53 -0.10 -8.18
N THR A 194 12.14 -0.17 -9.38
CA THR A 194 13.47 0.39 -9.66
C THR A 194 13.45 1.90 -9.57
N ARG A 195 14.61 2.52 -9.38
CA ARG A 195 14.74 3.97 -9.41
C ARG A 195 14.12 4.55 -10.68
N GLU A 196 14.45 3.95 -11.82
CA GLU A 196 13.92 4.31 -13.13
C GLU A 196 12.40 4.21 -13.19
N ASN A 197 11.80 3.07 -12.77
CA ASN A 197 10.36 2.89 -12.88
C ASN A 197 9.57 3.79 -11.92
N ILE A 198 10.09 4.05 -10.72
CA ILE A 198 9.47 5.00 -9.78
C ILE A 198 9.47 6.40 -10.40
N LEU A 199 10.61 6.85 -10.93
CA LEU A 199 10.70 8.16 -11.58
C LEU A 199 9.83 8.23 -12.84
N ASN A 200 9.80 7.19 -13.66
CA ASN A 200 8.93 7.12 -14.84
C ASN A 200 7.44 7.20 -14.47
N ALA A 201 7.02 6.58 -13.36
CA ALA A 201 5.65 6.72 -12.87
C ALA A 201 5.34 8.17 -12.43
N LEU A 202 6.25 8.81 -11.71
CA LEU A 202 6.07 10.20 -11.26
C LEU A 202 6.11 11.21 -12.43
N TYR A 203 7.09 11.11 -13.33
CA TYR A 203 7.13 11.92 -14.54
C TYR A 203 6.01 11.58 -15.52
N GLY A 204 5.50 10.36 -15.50
CA GLY A 204 4.28 9.95 -16.21
C GLY A 204 3.09 10.81 -15.81
N LEU A 205 2.94 11.14 -14.51
CA LEU A 205 1.94 12.11 -14.07
C LEU A 205 2.22 13.49 -14.65
N HIS A 206 3.46 13.98 -14.62
CA HIS A 206 3.80 15.28 -15.22
C HIS A 206 3.47 15.35 -16.72
N ASN A 207 3.71 14.27 -17.46
CA ASN A 207 3.52 14.17 -18.91
C ASN A 207 2.10 13.79 -19.32
N ASN A 208 1.23 13.44 -18.36
CA ASN A 208 -0.14 13.03 -18.65
C ASN A 208 -0.99 14.24 -19.07
N HIS A 209 -1.22 14.38 -20.37
CA HIS A 209 -2.05 15.44 -20.95
C HIS A 209 -3.55 15.33 -20.61
N ASN A 210 -4.01 14.19 -20.08
CA ASN A 210 -5.40 14.00 -19.67
C ASN A 210 -5.67 14.53 -18.26
N LEU A 211 -4.63 14.86 -17.47
CA LEU A 211 -4.79 15.46 -16.15
C LEU A 211 -5.42 16.84 -16.25
N LYS A 212 -6.41 17.07 -15.41
CA LYS A 212 -7.14 18.32 -15.26
C LYS A 212 -6.75 19.00 -13.93
N PRO A 213 -6.89 20.34 -13.83
CA PRO A 213 -6.52 21.08 -12.62
C PRO A 213 -7.25 20.65 -11.34
N ASP A 214 -8.44 20.08 -11.48
CA ASP A 214 -9.31 19.63 -10.41
C ASP A 214 -9.30 18.10 -10.25
N ASP A 215 -8.36 17.39 -10.89
CA ASP A 215 -8.09 15.97 -10.58
C ASP A 215 -7.32 15.87 -9.26
N SER A 216 -7.29 14.69 -8.63
CA SER A 216 -6.55 14.43 -7.40
C SER A 216 -5.46 13.39 -7.65
N ILE A 217 -4.22 13.72 -7.30
CA ILE A 217 -3.08 12.83 -7.42
C ILE A 217 -2.75 12.26 -6.05
N ILE A 218 -2.63 10.94 -5.94
CA ILE A 218 -2.26 10.27 -4.71
C ILE A 218 -1.03 9.39 -4.97
N ILE A 219 0.04 9.62 -4.21
CA ILE A 219 1.27 8.85 -4.30
C ILE A 219 1.47 8.17 -2.95
N PHE A 220 1.50 6.85 -2.94
CA PHE A 220 1.76 6.04 -1.76
C PHE A 220 3.10 5.31 -1.89
N TYR A 221 3.93 5.39 -0.85
CA TYR A 221 5.17 4.65 -0.75
C TYR A 221 5.26 3.93 0.60
N ALA A 222 5.54 2.63 0.57
CA ALA A 222 5.97 1.83 1.70
C ALA A 222 7.28 1.11 1.38
N GLY A 223 8.29 1.29 2.23
CA GLY A 223 9.63 0.77 2.03
C GLY A 223 10.63 1.40 2.99
N HIS A 224 11.91 1.33 2.68
CA HIS A 224 12.96 1.98 3.44
C HIS A 224 13.07 3.46 3.09
N GLY A 225 12.96 4.31 4.10
CA GLY A 225 13.35 5.72 4.01
C GLY A 225 14.69 5.91 4.70
N GLN A 226 15.44 6.94 4.31
CA GLN A 226 16.81 7.21 4.73
C GLN A 226 17.07 8.67 5.02
N SER A 227 17.96 8.91 5.99
CA SER A 227 18.44 10.23 6.36
C SER A 227 19.95 10.33 6.12
N TYR A 228 20.33 11.20 5.19
CA TYR A 228 21.71 11.48 4.83
C TYR A 228 22.19 12.73 5.56
N PRO A 229 23.22 12.66 6.42
CA PRO A 229 23.71 13.83 7.14
C PRO A 229 24.20 14.91 6.18
N ALA A 230 23.67 16.14 6.26
CA ALA A 230 24.04 17.19 5.30
C ALA A 230 25.53 17.59 5.35
N LYS A 231 26.21 17.31 6.47
CA LYS A 231 27.68 17.46 6.61
C LYS A 231 28.45 16.64 5.57
N ASP A 232 27.88 15.52 5.10
CA ASP A 232 28.51 14.63 4.13
C ASP A 232 28.31 15.13 2.68
N ALA A 233 27.55 16.23 2.48
CA ALA A 233 27.31 16.83 1.17
C ALA A 233 28.48 17.68 0.66
N GLY A 234 29.43 18.04 1.52
CA GLY A 234 30.62 18.83 1.15
C GLY A 234 30.34 20.29 0.72
N TYR A 235 29.11 20.78 0.93
CA TYR A 235 28.76 22.19 0.73
C TYR A 235 28.76 22.91 2.09
N GLU A 236 29.26 24.15 2.14
CA GLU A 236 28.94 25.08 3.23
C GLU A 236 27.43 25.40 3.16
N CYS A 237 26.65 24.47 3.70
CA CYS A 237 25.23 24.58 3.85
C CYS A 237 24.99 25.57 5.01
N THR A 238 25.19 26.86 4.75
CA THR A 238 25.25 27.91 5.79
C THR A 238 23.94 28.10 6.57
N SER A 239 22.82 27.53 6.10
CA SER A 239 21.55 27.42 6.85
C SER A 239 21.18 25.98 7.27
N LEU A 240 22.06 25.01 7.00
CA LEU A 240 21.82 23.55 7.08
C LEU A 240 22.96 22.80 7.79
N ASN A 241 23.88 23.47 8.49
CA ASN A 241 24.95 22.84 9.29
C ASN A 241 24.45 21.90 10.41
N THR A 242 23.13 21.71 10.55
CA THR A 242 22.46 20.78 11.46
C THR A 242 21.37 19.92 10.80
N GLY A 243 21.20 19.95 9.47
CA GLY A 243 20.12 19.26 8.77
C GLY A 243 20.52 17.92 8.14
N SER A 244 19.52 17.19 7.63
CA SER A 244 19.67 15.94 6.86
C SER A 244 18.93 16.04 5.52
N ILE A 245 19.37 15.25 4.55
CA ILE A 245 18.68 15.03 3.28
C ILE A 245 17.94 13.71 3.39
N GLU A 246 16.63 13.76 3.29
CA GLU A 246 15.80 12.57 3.38
C GLU A 246 15.61 11.93 2.01
N ALA A 247 15.47 10.61 1.96
CA ALA A 247 15.32 9.89 0.69
C ALA A 247 14.48 8.62 0.83
N ILE A 248 13.81 8.22 -0.24
CA ILE A 248 13.18 6.89 -0.37
C ILE A 248 14.11 5.94 -1.14
N SER A 249 14.13 4.68 -0.73
CA SER A 249 14.98 3.66 -1.32
C SER A 249 14.28 2.92 -2.46
N PRO A 250 14.78 2.95 -3.70
CA PRO A 250 14.33 2.07 -4.76
C PRO A 250 14.85 0.63 -4.53
N VAL A 251 14.24 -0.36 -5.21
CA VAL A 251 14.61 -1.78 -5.03
C VAL A 251 16.04 -2.10 -5.43
N ASP A 252 16.55 -1.39 -6.43
CA ASP A 252 17.86 -1.56 -7.05
C ASP A 252 18.90 -0.59 -6.49
N ARG A 253 18.63 0.07 -5.35
CA ARG A 253 19.60 0.95 -4.69
C ARG A 253 20.96 0.26 -4.48
N ASN A 254 22.02 1.05 -4.55
CA ASN A 254 23.40 0.63 -4.30
C ASN A 254 23.85 -0.55 -5.19
N THR A 255 23.20 -0.75 -6.35
CA THR A 255 23.65 -1.69 -7.37
C THR A 255 24.49 -1.00 -8.43
N SER A 256 25.44 -1.73 -9.00
CA SER A 256 26.33 -1.27 -10.07
C SER A 256 25.56 -0.93 -11.34
N LEU A 257 25.73 0.28 -11.86
CA LEU A 257 25.28 0.68 -13.19
C LEU A 257 26.40 0.47 -14.22
N MET A 258 27.58 1.02 -13.93
CA MET A 258 28.73 0.99 -14.83
C MET A 258 30.03 1.18 -14.06
N PHE A 259 31.13 0.64 -14.58
CA PHE A 259 32.48 1.01 -14.15
C PHE A 259 33.00 2.13 -15.03
N ASN A 260 33.33 3.27 -14.42
CA ASN A 260 33.96 4.39 -15.09
C ASN A 260 35.39 4.06 -15.49
N SER A 261 35.93 4.81 -16.46
CA SER A 261 37.28 4.60 -16.98
C SER A 261 38.38 4.86 -15.93
N ASP A 262 38.07 5.58 -14.86
CA ASP A 262 38.96 5.84 -13.72
C ASP A 262 38.89 4.75 -12.64
N GLY A 263 38.11 3.69 -12.87
CA GLY A 263 37.91 2.58 -11.93
C GLY A 263 36.86 2.86 -10.85
N THR A 264 36.19 4.01 -10.86
CA THR A 264 35.05 4.28 -9.97
C THR A 264 33.80 3.55 -10.46
N GLU A 265 32.96 3.13 -9.52
CA GLU A 265 31.69 2.48 -9.82
C GLU A 265 30.56 3.50 -9.74
N GLU A 266 29.80 3.65 -10.83
CA GLU A 266 28.54 4.36 -10.81
C GLU A 266 27.46 3.42 -10.25
N ILE A 267 26.73 3.88 -9.24
CA ILE A 267 25.71 3.08 -8.55
C ILE A 267 24.34 3.72 -8.67
N VAL A 268 23.29 2.91 -8.52
CA VAL A 268 21.93 3.41 -8.35
C VAL A 268 21.80 4.09 -6.98
N VAL A 269 21.52 5.38 -6.98
CA VAL A 269 21.31 6.18 -5.77
C VAL A 269 19.84 6.21 -5.33
N ASP A 270 19.59 6.56 -4.07
CA ASP A 270 18.22 6.77 -3.57
C ASP A 270 17.54 7.98 -4.24
N ILE A 271 16.22 8.14 -4.02
CA ILE A 271 15.44 9.29 -4.53
C ILE A 271 15.24 10.28 -3.39
N SER A 272 15.91 11.43 -3.47
CA SER A 272 15.89 12.45 -2.40
C SER A 272 14.57 13.21 -2.31
N ASP A 273 14.29 13.75 -1.13
CA ASP A 273 13.21 14.69 -0.85
C ASP A 273 13.24 15.91 -1.79
N ARG A 274 14.43 16.39 -2.15
CA ARG A 274 14.62 17.47 -3.13
C ARG A 274 14.15 17.05 -4.52
N GLU A 275 14.53 15.87 -4.99
CA GLU A 275 14.10 15.34 -6.29
C GLU A 275 12.58 15.17 -6.34
N ILE A 276 11.98 14.55 -5.31
CA ILE A 276 10.53 14.43 -5.17
C ILE A 276 9.88 15.82 -5.18
N ASN A 277 10.40 16.78 -4.41
CA ASN A 277 9.83 18.12 -4.31
C ASN A 277 9.87 18.87 -5.67
N VAL A 278 10.95 18.75 -6.43
CA VAL A 278 11.04 19.31 -7.79
C VAL A 278 9.99 18.69 -8.71
N ILE A 279 9.88 17.36 -8.71
CA ILE A 279 8.91 16.65 -9.56
C ILE A 279 7.48 17.05 -9.21
N LEU A 280 7.11 17.00 -7.93
CA LEU A 280 5.77 17.38 -7.47
C LEU A 280 5.50 18.87 -7.71
N GLY A 281 6.50 19.73 -7.61
CA GLY A 281 6.39 21.15 -7.95
C GLY A 281 6.04 21.38 -9.42
N GLU A 282 6.57 20.58 -10.34
CA GLU A 282 6.24 20.65 -11.76
C GLU A 282 4.86 20.04 -12.08
N ILE A 283 4.45 18.98 -11.39
CA ILE A 283 3.09 18.42 -11.50
C ILE A 283 2.05 19.42 -10.97
N ALA A 284 2.33 20.07 -9.83
CA ALA A 284 1.41 20.99 -9.16
C ALA A 284 1.03 22.22 -10.01
N LYS A 285 1.86 22.59 -11.00
CA LYS A 285 1.54 23.65 -11.98
C LYS A 285 0.33 23.29 -12.86
N LYS A 286 0.09 21.99 -13.07
CA LYS A 286 -1.00 21.45 -13.90
C LYS A 286 -2.16 20.95 -13.04
N CYS A 287 -1.83 20.18 -12.01
CA CYS A 287 -2.78 19.54 -11.10
C CYS A 287 -2.29 19.74 -9.66
N PRO A 288 -2.74 20.78 -8.95
CA PRO A 288 -2.24 21.11 -7.62
C PRO A 288 -2.66 20.11 -6.54
N ASN A 289 -3.72 19.33 -6.71
CA ASN A 289 -4.29 18.49 -5.65
C ASN A 289 -3.50 17.18 -5.47
N ILE A 290 -2.29 17.30 -4.93
CA ILE A 290 -1.35 16.20 -4.73
C ILE A 290 -1.31 15.82 -3.26
N THR A 291 -1.49 14.53 -2.97
CA THR A 291 -1.23 13.92 -1.65
C THR A 291 -0.09 12.91 -1.78
N LEU A 292 0.97 13.12 -1.02
CA LEU A 292 2.07 12.17 -0.86
C LEU A 292 1.92 11.45 0.49
N ILE A 293 1.94 10.12 0.50
CA ILE A 293 1.77 9.28 1.67
C ILE A 293 3.02 8.40 1.81
N LEU A 294 3.76 8.56 2.90
CA LEU A 294 5.04 7.89 3.14
C LEU A 294 4.97 7.03 4.41
N ASP A 295 4.95 5.70 4.23
CA ASP A 295 5.10 4.73 5.31
C ASP A 295 6.53 4.17 5.38
N CYS A 296 7.44 5.05 5.76
CA CYS A 296 8.87 4.79 5.90
C CYS A 296 9.49 5.63 7.03
N CYS A 297 10.75 5.37 7.40
CA CYS A 297 11.49 6.12 8.42
C CYS A 297 12.44 7.15 7.81
N TYR A 298 12.70 8.23 8.52
CA TYR A 298 13.72 9.23 8.19
C TYR A 298 14.69 9.45 9.36
N ALA A 299 14.80 8.46 10.24
CA ALA A 299 15.60 8.58 11.45
C ALA A 299 17.10 8.57 11.11
N GLY A 300 17.76 9.72 11.24
CA GLY A 300 19.22 9.79 11.29
C GLY A 300 19.76 8.92 12.44
N GLY A 301 20.96 8.35 12.27
CA GLY A 301 21.51 7.29 13.14
C GLY A 301 21.65 7.57 14.66
N ALA A 302 21.13 8.68 15.18
CA ALA A 302 21.09 9.04 16.59
C ALA A 302 20.03 8.26 17.42
N THR A 303 19.02 7.64 16.80
CA THR A 303 17.92 6.93 17.51
C THR A 303 18.17 5.44 17.75
N ARG A 304 19.40 4.96 17.56
CA ARG A 304 19.79 3.54 17.76
C ARG A 304 19.57 2.99 19.19
N GLY A 305 19.09 3.81 20.14
CA GLY A 305 19.10 3.54 21.58
C GLY A 305 17.78 3.18 22.27
N THR A 306 16.60 3.39 21.67
CA THR A 306 15.32 3.15 22.39
C THR A 306 14.37 2.25 21.61
N ARG A 307 14.78 0.99 21.40
CA ARG A 307 13.81 -0.06 21.04
C ARG A 307 12.83 -0.24 22.20
N PRO A 308 11.50 -0.26 21.96
CA PRO A 308 10.55 -0.63 22.99
C PRO A 308 10.84 -2.05 23.48
N THR A 309 11.54 -2.20 24.60
CA THR A 309 11.74 -3.49 25.27
C THR A 309 10.51 -3.81 26.10
N SER A 310 9.35 -3.93 25.46
CA SER A 310 8.18 -4.56 26.06
C SER A 310 7.99 -5.92 25.39
N ASN A 311 8.19 -6.98 26.16
CA ASN A 311 8.07 -8.37 25.79
C ASN A 311 6.95 -8.64 24.74
N LYS A 312 7.32 -9.32 23.64
CA LYS A 312 6.48 -10.06 22.66
C LYS A 312 6.13 -9.43 21.29
N VAL A 313 6.49 -8.19 20.96
CA VAL A 313 6.23 -7.65 19.61
C VAL A 313 7.55 -7.46 18.84
N TYR A 314 7.79 -8.29 17.81
CA TYR A 314 8.91 -8.11 16.89
C TYR A 314 8.61 -6.93 15.94
N LEU A 315 9.21 -5.78 16.23
CA LEU A 315 9.13 -4.58 15.41
C LEU A 315 10.31 -4.54 14.42
N THR A 316 10.02 -4.39 13.14
CA THR A 316 11.05 -4.16 12.11
C THR A 316 10.97 -2.71 11.66
N PRO A 317 12.02 -1.89 11.91
CA PRO A 317 11.95 -0.50 11.51
C PRO A 317 12.17 -0.37 9.99
N ARG A 318 11.50 0.60 9.38
CA ARG A 318 11.52 0.87 7.94
C ARG A 318 12.64 1.83 7.55
N HIS A 319 13.86 1.56 8.01
CA HIS A 319 15.09 2.24 7.58
C HIS A 319 16.20 1.20 7.30
N CYS A 320 17.13 1.57 6.45
CA CYS A 320 18.45 0.96 6.26
C CYS A 320 19.56 1.97 6.64
N ASP A 321 20.81 1.70 6.25
CA ASP A 321 21.92 2.64 6.41
C ASP A 321 22.11 3.46 5.11
N PRO A 322 22.55 4.74 5.21
CA PRO A 322 22.72 5.60 4.04
C PRO A 322 23.88 5.10 3.16
N ILE A 323 23.75 5.28 1.84
CA ILE A 323 24.85 4.99 0.91
C ILE A 323 25.98 6.01 1.15
N PRO A 324 27.20 5.57 1.46
CA PRO A 324 28.31 6.48 1.73
C PRO A 324 28.55 7.45 0.56
N SER A 325 28.69 8.74 0.87
CA SER A 325 29.01 9.80 -0.11
C SER A 325 28.01 9.96 -1.27
N ALA A 326 26.79 9.42 -1.16
CA ALA A 326 25.82 9.43 -2.27
C ALA A 326 25.05 10.75 -2.45
N ILE A 327 25.16 11.72 -1.52
CA ILE A 327 24.37 12.96 -1.58
C ILE A 327 24.61 13.72 -2.89
N ARG A 328 25.89 13.86 -3.29
CA ARG A 328 26.23 14.56 -4.54
C ARG A 328 25.65 13.82 -5.74
N SER A 329 25.86 12.50 -5.82
CA SER A 329 25.35 11.66 -6.90
C SER A 329 23.82 11.67 -6.98
N MET A 330 23.11 11.70 -5.84
CA MET A 330 21.65 11.89 -5.82
C MET A 330 21.21 13.19 -6.49
N PHE A 331 21.87 14.31 -6.16
CA PHE A 331 21.52 15.61 -6.73
C PHE A 331 21.91 15.71 -8.21
N GLU A 332 23.08 15.19 -8.58
CA GLU A 332 23.50 15.15 -9.98
C GLU A 332 22.56 14.28 -10.83
N ALA A 333 22.13 13.13 -10.32
CA ALA A 333 21.15 12.27 -10.99
C ALA A 333 19.79 12.95 -11.15
N ALA A 334 19.34 13.70 -10.14
CA ALA A 334 18.09 14.46 -10.20
C ALA A 334 18.16 15.62 -11.21
N ASP A 335 19.26 16.37 -11.22
CA ASP A 335 19.42 17.55 -12.09
C ASP A 335 19.70 17.16 -13.55
N SER A 336 20.31 16.00 -13.78
CA SER A 336 20.64 15.47 -15.12
C SER A 336 19.51 14.68 -15.76
N ASN A 337 18.34 14.57 -15.12
CA ASN A 337 17.21 13.86 -15.67
C ASN A 337 16.77 14.46 -17.01
N ALA A 338 16.58 13.62 -18.02
CA ALA A 338 16.28 14.03 -19.39
C ALA A 338 14.84 14.54 -19.59
N VAL A 339 13.95 14.37 -18.61
CA VAL A 339 12.57 14.87 -18.71
C VAL A 339 12.57 16.40 -18.82
N PRO A 340 11.93 17.00 -19.83
CA PRO A 340 11.90 18.46 -20.00
C PRO A 340 11.09 19.12 -18.88
N LEU A 341 11.78 19.60 -17.85
CA LEU A 341 11.19 20.40 -16.78
C LEU A 341 11.34 21.90 -17.04
N SER A 342 10.61 22.72 -16.29
CA SER A 342 10.69 24.18 -16.45
C SER A 342 12.13 24.72 -16.33
N PRO A 343 12.55 25.68 -17.17
CA PRO A 343 13.90 26.28 -17.10
C PRO A 343 14.20 26.95 -15.75
N HIS A 344 13.16 27.36 -15.02
CA HIS A 344 13.24 28.07 -13.74
C HIS A 344 13.02 27.15 -12.53
N ARG A 345 13.04 25.83 -12.73
CA ARG A 345 12.91 24.89 -11.60
C ARG A 345 14.09 25.07 -10.63
N PRO A 346 13.89 24.84 -9.32
CA PRO A 346 14.99 24.74 -8.37
C PRO A 346 15.95 23.63 -8.79
N ARG A 347 17.26 23.89 -8.75
CA ARG A 347 18.28 22.84 -8.84
C ARG A 347 18.38 22.13 -7.50
N THR A 348 18.51 20.81 -7.53
CA THR A 348 18.69 20.02 -6.31
C THR A 348 20.08 20.22 -5.72
N VAL A 349 21.08 20.45 -6.58
CA VAL A 349 22.43 20.87 -6.21
C VAL A 349 22.40 22.33 -5.74
N GLY A 350 22.75 22.58 -4.47
CA GLY A 350 23.04 23.92 -3.96
C GLY A 350 22.39 24.29 -2.61
N PRO A 351 22.97 25.24 -1.86
CA PRO A 351 22.43 25.76 -0.59
C PRO A 351 21.16 26.62 -0.75
N GLU A 352 20.88 27.09 -1.97
CA GLU A 352 19.73 27.94 -2.31
C GLU A 352 18.43 27.16 -2.55
N PHE A 353 18.48 25.82 -2.57
CA PHE A 353 17.27 25.02 -2.71
C PHE A 353 16.25 25.39 -1.62
N ARG A 354 15.01 25.66 -2.03
CA ARG A 354 13.89 25.91 -1.11
C ARG A 354 12.75 24.97 -1.50
N PRO A 355 12.31 24.08 -0.59
CA PRO A 355 11.21 23.18 -0.91
C PRO A 355 9.91 23.96 -1.14
N ASN A 356 9.16 23.61 -2.18
CA ASN A 356 7.82 24.15 -2.40
C ASN A 356 6.81 23.42 -1.49
N MET A 357 6.64 23.93 -0.27
CA MET A 357 5.72 23.35 0.73
C MET A 357 4.24 23.50 0.36
N LYS A 358 3.89 24.19 -0.73
CA LYS A 358 2.51 24.35 -1.19
C LYS A 358 2.14 23.38 -2.32
N SER A 359 3.11 22.69 -2.90
CA SER A 359 2.90 21.80 -4.06
C SER A 359 2.05 20.58 -3.73
N HIS A 360 2.12 20.07 -2.50
CA HIS A 360 1.41 18.87 -2.08
C HIS A 360 1.10 18.90 -0.57
N VAL A 361 0.23 18.00 -0.14
CA VAL A 361 0.10 17.59 1.26
C VAL A 361 0.92 16.32 1.45
N LEU A 362 1.74 16.28 2.51
CA LEU A 362 2.50 15.09 2.89
C LEU A 362 1.91 14.50 4.15
N LEU A 363 1.53 13.22 4.10
CA LEU A 363 1.20 12.38 5.25
C LEU A 363 2.36 11.41 5.48
N ALA A 364 2.97 11.42 6.66
CA ALA A 364 4.15 10.61 6.93
C ALA A 364 4.02 9.85 8.25
N ALA A 365 4.59 8.65 8.27
CA ALA A 365 4.41 7.66 9.32
C ALA A 365 5.10 7.97 10.66
N ALA A 366 6.17 8.78 10.65
CA ALA A 366 6.97 9.07 11.83
C ALA A 366 7.61 10.45 11.71
N LYS A 367 7.55 11.25 12.79
CA LYS A 367 8.22 12.57 12.88
C LYS A 367 9.74 12.44 12.90
N ASP A 368 10.44 13.56 12.71
CA ASP A 368 11.89 13.67 12.88
C ASP A 368 12.35 13.01 14.19
N GLY A 369 13.31 12.10 14.10
CA GLY A 369 13.83 11.35 15.25
C GLY A 369 12.93 10.21 15.75
N GLN A 370 11.87 9.84 15.02
CA GLN A 370 11.10 8.62 15.26
C GLN A 370 11.23 7.64 14.09
N GLU A 371 10.95 6.37 14.37
CA GLU A 371 10.94 5.30 13.38
C GLU A 371 9.50 4.88 13.07
N ALA A 372 9.27 4.51 11.82
CA ALA A 372 8.11 3.76 11.35
C ALA A 372 8.38 2.25 11.39
N TYR A 373 7.45 1.47 11.96
CA TYR A 373 7.65 0.04 12.15
C TYR A 373 6.67 -0.82 11.35
N GLU A 374 7.15 -1.99 10.93
CA GLU A 374 6.31 -3.13 10.62
C GLU A 374 5.93 -3.87 11.90
N TYR A 375 4.67 -4.29 11.95
CA TYR A 375 4.17 -5.21 12.96
C TYR A 375 3.45 -6.38 12.30
N THR A 376 3.32 -7.47 13.04
CA THR A 376 2.45 -8.58 12.65
C THR A 376 1.11 -8.36 13.32
N ASP A 377 0.07 -8.23 12.52
CA ASP A 377 -1.29 -8.18 13.03
C ASP A 377 -1.64 -9.52 13.66
N THR A 378 -1.99 -9.51 14.94
CA THR A 378 -2.26 -10.75 15.69
C THR A 378 -3.57 -11.42 15.29
N THR A 379 -4.45 -10.72 14.55
CA THR A 379 -5.73 -11.23 14.05
C THR A 379 -5.58 -11.85 12.67
N THR A 380 -4.85 -11.18 11.77
CA THR A 380 -4.74 -11.62 10.37
C THR A 380 -3.45 -12.35 10.06
N GLU A 381 -2.49 -12.34 11.00
CA GLU A 381 -1.10 -12.74 10.83
C GLU A 381 -0.36 -11.99 9.69
N ALA A 382 -0.98 -10.97 9.11
CA ALA A 382 -0.38 -10.17 8.05
C ALA A 382 0.69 -9.27 8.65
N ARG A 383 1.83 -9.18 7.95
CA ARG A 383 2.83 -8.14 8.24
C ARG A 383 2.38 -6.84 7.56
N GLN A 384 2.37 -5.74 8.28
CA GLN A 384 1.96 -4.43 7.75
C GLN A 384 2.56 -3.27 8.56
N GLY A 385 2.45 -2.06 8.04
CA GLY A 385 2.87 -0.83 8.73
C GLY A 385 1.81 -0.36 9.73
N PHE A 386 2.23 0.14 10.90
CA PHE A 386 1.30 0.77 11.85
C PHE A 386 0.57 1.96 11.22
N PHE A 387 1.31 2.79 10.48
CA PHE A 387 0.75 3.97 9.85
C PHE A 387 -0.24 3.61 8.76
N THR A 388 0.11 2.72 7.83
CA THR A 388 -0.82 2.25 6.78
C THR A 388 -2.11 1.69 7.38
N SER A 389 -2.00 0.80 8.37
CA SER A 389 -3.16 0.20 9.04
C SER A 389 -4.06 1.25 9.71
N ALA A 390 -3.47 2.16 10.50
CA ALA A 390 -4.20 3.23 11.17
C ALA A 390 -4.85 4.20 10.18
N LEU A 391 -4.13 4.59 9.13
CA LEU A 391 -4.58 5.53 8.11
C LEU A 391 -5.76 4.96 7.31
N LEU A 392 -5.66 3.72 6.83
CA LEU A 392 -6.77 3.07 6.12
C LEU A 392 -8.00 2.87 7.00
N SER A 393 -7.80 2.57 8.29
CA SER A 393 -8.90 2.50 9.27
C SER A 393 -9.60 3.85 9.42
N ALA A 394 -8.83 4.93 9.56
CA ALA A 394 -9.37 6.28 9.67
C ALA A 394 -10.07 6.74 8.38
N LEU A 395 -9.50 6.47 7.21
CA LEU A 395 -10.08 6.77 5.90
C LEU A 395 -11.43 6.05 5.67
N ARG A 396 -11.59 4.85 6.23
CA ARG A 396 -12.84 4.07 6.14
C ARG A 396 -13.85 4.38 7.24
N SER A 397 -13.46 5.17 8.25
CA SER A 397 -14.33 5.59 9.34
C SER A 397 -15.36 6.64 8.89
N PRO A 398 -16.40 6.92 9.69
CA PRO A 398 -17.32 8.03 9.41
C PRO A 398 -16.62 9.39 9.24
N LEU A 399 -15.53 9.63 9.97
CA LEU A 399 -14.72 10.84 9.83
C LEU A 399 -14.04 10.88 8.46
N GLY A 400 -13.30 9.83 8.07
CA GLY A 400 -12.60 9.80 6.78
C GLY A 400 -13.52 9.81 5.55
N ARG A 401 -14.80 9.50 5.73
CA ARG A 401 -15.84 9.56 4.68
C ARG A 401 -16.61 10.88 4.65
N ASP A 402 -16.40 11.78 5.61
CA ASP A 402 -17.01 13.10 5.60
C ASP A 402 -16.25 14.02 4.63
N THR A 403 -16.97 14.54 3.63
CA THR A 403 -16.49 15.53 2.65
C THR A 403 -15.98 16.84 3.26
N LYS A 404 -16.19 17.07 4.55
CA LYS A 404 -15.68 18.23 5.29
C LYS A 404 -14.41 17.94 6.07
N THR A 405 -14.04 16.67 6.23
CA THR A 405 -12.84 16.31 6.99
C THR A 405 -11.60 16.83 6.28
N THR A 406 -10.71 17.41 7.08
CA THR A 406 -9.41 17.92 6.65
C THR A 406 -8.30 16.90 6.89
N TYR A 407 -7.15 17.08 6.23
CA TYR A 407 -6.00 16.20 6.45
C TYR A 407 -5.50 16.23 7.90
N ILE A 408 -5.51 17.39 8.55
CA ILE A 408 -5.09 17.52 9.96
C ILE A 408 -6.05 16.81 10.92
N GLU A 409 -7.36 16.84 10.66
CA GLU A 409 -8.35 16.09 11.45
C GLU A 409 -8.20 14.58 11.25
N LEU A 410 -8.01 14.13 10.01
CA LEU A 410 -7.78 12.71 9.72
C LEU A 410 -6.53 12.20 10.44
N ILE A 411 -5.41 12.92 10.35
CA ILE A 411 -4.15 12.53 11.01
C ILE A 411 -4.28 12.58 12.54
N GLY A 412 -4.98 13.58 13.08
CA GLY A 412 -5.27 13.66 14.52
C GLY A 412 -6.12 12.51 15.04
N SER A 413 -6.87 11.82 14.17
CA SER A 413 -7.71 10.68 14.54
C SER A 413 -7.00 9.33 14.54
N LEU A 414 -5.75 9.26 14.04
CA LEU A 414 -5.03 7.99 13.91
C LEU A 414 -4.73 7.37 15.27
N LYS A 415 -5.06 6.10 15.42
CA LYS A 415 -4.69 5.28 16.58
C LYS A 415 -3.27 4.73 16.38
N MET A 416 -2.27 5.56 16.62
CA MET A 416 -0.86 5.21 16.52
C MET A 416 -0.29 4.72 17.86
N PRO A 417 0.72 3.84 17.87
CA PRO A 417 1.42 3.50 19.11
C PRO A 417 2.22 4.71 19.63
N GLU A 418 2.44 4.77 20.95
CA GLU A 418 3.07 5.93 21.63
C GLU A 418 4.47 6.28 21.09
N TYR A 419 5.19 5.30 20.53
CA TYR A 419 6.56 5.45 20.02
C TYR A 419 6.63 5.79 18.53
N GLN A 420 5.51 5.91 17.81
CA GLN A 420 5.47 6.30 16.40
C GLN A 420 4.36 7.33 16.18
N THR A 421 4.72 8.57 15.89
CA THR A 421 3.75 9.64 15.67
C THR A 421 3.65 9.99 14.19
N ALA A 422 2.49 9.71 13.60
CA ALA A 422 2.16 10.19 12.27
C ALA A 422 2.03 11.71 12.25
N PHE A 423 2.34 12.35 11.12
CA PHE A 423 2.23 13.79 10.97
C PHE A 423 1.82 14.20 9.56
N VAL A 424 1.41 15.46 9.44
CA VAL A 424 1.06 16.09 8.16
C VAL A 424 1.63 17.48 8.02
N VAL A 425 2.11 17.79 6.81
CA VAL A 425 2.60 19.12 6.40
C VAL A 425 2.05 19.51 5.03
N GLY A 426 2.30 20.77 4.65
CA GLY A 426 1.75 21.37 3.43
C GLY A 426 0.39 22.01 3.68
N ARG A 427 -0.55 21.87 2.74
CA ARG A 427 -1.92 22.41 2.83
C ARG A 427 -2.83 21.54 3.70
N LYS A 428 -2.43 21.31 4.95
CA LYS A 428 -3.01 20.30 5.85
C LYS A 428 -4.42 20.64 6.37
N GLU A 429 -4.80 21.92 6.28
CA GLU A 429 -6.14 22.41 6.63
C GLU A 429 -7.15 22.23 5.47
N GLU A 430 -6.71 21.79 4.29
CA GLU A 430 -7.61 21.48 3.18
C GLU A 430 -8.36 20.17 3.43
N LYS A 431 -9.50 20.04 2.75
CA LYS A 431 -10.33 18.83 2.78
C LYS A 431 -9.60 17.63 2.18
N LEU A 432 -9.93 16.44 2.68
CA LEU A 432 -9.41 15.19 2.15
C LEU A 432 -9.62 15.09 0.64
N TRP A 433 -8.54 14.76 -0.05
CA TRP A 433 -8.50 14.62 -1.50
C TRP A 433 -8.85 15.90 -2.29
N PHE A 434 -8.96 17.04 -1.61
CA PHE A 434 -9.30 18.34 -2.18
C PHE A 434 -10.67 18.39 -2.89
N VAL A 435 -11.63 17.55 -2.46
CA VAL A 435 -13.01 17.45 -2.99
C VAL A 435 -14.08 17.88 -2.00
#